data_AF-A0A6G8CHB2-F1
#
_entry.id   AF-A0A6G8CHB2-F1
#
_cell.length_a   1.000
_cell.length_b   1.000
_cell.length_c   1.000
_cell.angle_alpha   90.00
_cell.angle_beta   90.00
_cell.angle_gamma   90.00
#
_symmetry.space_group_name_H-M   'P 1'
#
loop_
_entity.id
_entity.type
_entity.pdbx_description
1 polymer ?
#
loop_
_entity_poly.entity_id
_entity_poly.type
_entity_poly.pdbx_seq_one_letter_code
_entity_poly.pdbx_strand_id
1 'polypeptide(L)'
;MLVFRGSDPLQLAAEWPYLPWQFLVMGVAGSVATLGGVLDWRYHRNPLNMKIPKKERDAEAAALGLGGVPMFGLMWGAMMHPRPTAWLIPILVVLMYTVVAISYDEFVFHRKRCGPLENTYHRLLVGGNGVAWLAWVHFIYC
;
A
#
# COMPACT_ATOMS: atom_id res chain seq x y z
N MET A 1 -10.44 1.51 21.04
CA MET A 1 -10.89 0.13 21.36
C MET A 1 -12.37 0.03 21.72
N LEU A 2 -12.97 0.99 22.43
CA LEU A 2 -14.42 0.96 22.77
C LEU A 2 -15.37 0.90 21.54
N VAL A 3 -15.00 1.52 20.42
CA VAL A 3 -15.82 1.55 19.18
C VAL A 3 -15.83 0.21 18.43
N PHE A 4 -14.87 -0.69 18.71
CA PHE A 4 -14.70 -1.98 18.01
C PHE A 4 -15.03 -3.18 18.91
N ARG A 5 -15.59 -2.94 20.10
CA ARG A 5 -15.99 -4.01 21.01
C ARG A 5 -17.19 -4.76 20.40
N GLY A 6 -17.01 -6.04 20.09
CA GLY A 6 -18.07 -6.89 19.53
C GLY A 6 -18.13 -6.93 18.00
N SER A 7 -17.14 -6.39 17.29
CA SER A 7 -16.99 -6.66 15.86
C SER A 7 -16.31 -8.02 15.67
N ASP A 8 -17.11 -9.08 15.53
CA ASP A 8 -16.65 -10.44 15.23
C ASP A 8 -15.60 -10.51 14.09
N PRO A 9 -15.67 -9.68 13.02
CA PRO A 9 -14.66 -9.69 11.95
C PRO A 9 -13.26 -9.26 12.39
N LEU A 10 -13.13 -8.44 13.46
CA LEU A 10 -11.82 -7.93 13.89
C LEU A 10 -11.04 -8.91 14.78
N GLN A 11 -11.66 -10.01 15.20
CA GLN A 11 -11.05 -11.08 15.99
C GLN A 11 -10.23 -10.56 17.20
N LEU A 12 -10.74 -9.54 17.88
CA LEU A 12 -10.06 -8.93 19.03
C LEU A 12 -10.11 -9.90 20.22
N ALA A 13 -8.94 -10.21 20.78
CA ALA A 13 -8.84 -11.05 21.97
C ALA A 13 -8.90 -10.20 23.25
N ALA A 14 -9.46 -10.78 24.32
CA ALA A 14 -9.47 -10.16 25.66
C ALA A 14 -8.12 -10.33 26.39
N GLU A 15 -7.29 -11.27 25.93
CA GLU A 15 -6.00 -11.61 26.50
C GLU A 15 -4.89 -11.44 25.45
N TRP A 16 -3.65 -11.36 25.90
CA TRP A 16 -2.51 -11.17 25.00
C TRP A 16 -2.25 -12.40 24.12
N PRO A 17 -2.02 -12.24 22.80
CA PRO A 17 -2.02 -10.99 22.03
C PRO A 17 -3.45 -10.49 21.70
N TYR A 18 -3.73 -9.23 22.03
CA TYR A 18 -5.06 -8.61 21.84
C TYR A 18 -5.51 -8.51 20.38
N LEU A 19 -4.57 -8.61 19.44
CA LEU A 19 -4.78 -8.48 18.01
C LEU A 19 -4.24 -9.72 17.28
N PRO A 20 -4.90 -10.15 16.19
CA PRO A 20 -4.35 -11.11 15.26
C PRO A 20 -2.96 -10.67 14.75
N TRP A 21 -2.06 -11.63 14.53
CA TRP A 21 -0.67 -11.36 14.12
C TRP A 21 -0.58 -10.58 12.80
N GLN A 22 -1.61 -10.70 11.94
CA GLN A 22 -1.71 -9.98 10.68
C GLN A 22 -1.65 -8.47 10.89
N PHE A 23 -2.18 -7.95 12.00
CA PHE A 23 -2.07 -6.52 12.35
C PHE A 23 -0.62 -6.11 12.66
N LEU A 24 0.18 -6.99 13.25
CA LEU A 24 1.60 -6.72 13.48
C LEU A 24 2.36 -6.66 12.14
N VAL A 25 2.08 -7.61 11.25
CA VAL A 25 2.71 -7.63 9.91
C VAL A 25 2.28 -6.43 9.08
N MET A 26 0.98 -6.09 9.05
CA MET A 26 0.48 -4.87 8.42
C MET A 26 1.11 -3.61 9.02
N GLY A 27 1.24 -3.53 10.34
CA GLY A 27 1.85 -2.39 11.03
C GLY A 27 3.33 -2.19 10.66
N VAL A 28 4.13 -3.26 10.69
CA VAL A 28 5.54 -3.21 10.33
C VAL A 28 5.73 -2.95 8.83
N ALA A 29 5.08 -3.74 7.97
CA ALA A 29 5.22 -3.61 6.52
C ALA A 29 4.67 -2.28 6.01
N GLY A 30 3.54 -1.82 6.54
CA GLY A 30 2.97 -0.50 6.25
C GLY A 30 3.87 0.65 6.72
N SER A 31 4.55 0.50 7.87
CA SER A 31 5.54 1.48 8.32
C SER A 31 6.75 1.54 7.37
N VAL A 32 7.26 0.39 6.95
CA VAL A 32 8.35 0.30 5.95
C VAL A 32 7.92 0.95 4.63
N ALA A 33 6.71 0.65 4.17
CA ALA A 33 6.15 1.23 2.94
C ALA A 33 6.03 2.76 3.03
N THR A 34 5.50 3.26 4.15
CA THR A 34 5.33 4.69 4.41
C THR A 34 6.66 5.41 4.45
N LEU A 35 7.67 4.84 5.14
CA LEU A 35 9.01 5.39 5.17
C LEU A 35 9.65 5.39 3.78
N GLY A 36 9.53 4.28 3.03
CA GLY A 36 9.99 4.19 1.65
C GLY A 36 9.40 5.29 0.77
N GLY A 37 8.08 5.46 0.79
CA GLY A 37 7.40 6.50 0.00
C GLY A 37 7.75 7.93 0.41
N VAL A 38 7.90 8.19 1.71
CA VAL A 38 8.34 9.52 2.18
C VAL A 38 9.78 9.81 1.76
N LEU A 39 10.67 8.83 1.83
CA LEU A 39 12.07 8.98 1.43
C LEU A 39 12.21 9.16 -0.09
N ASP A 40 11.45 8.39 -0.86
CA ASP A 40 11.36 8.49 -2.32
C ASP A 40 10.84 9.88 -2.75
N TRP A 41 9.71 10.30 -2.17
CA TRP A 41 9.14 11.63 -2.41
C TRP A 41 10.07 12.77 -2.01
N ARG A 42 10.77 12.66 -0.87
CA ARG A 42 11.77 13.65 -0.45
C ARG A 42 12.96 13.71 -1.41
N TYR A 43 13.42 12.56 -1.90
CA TYR A 43 14.52 12.48 -2.86
C TYR A 43 14.15 13.21 -4.16
N HIS A 44 12.94 12.98 -4.64
CA HIS A 44 12.32 13.64 -5.79
C HIS A 44 12.11 15.14 -5.65
N ARG A 45 11.83 15.61 -4.42
CA ARG A 45 11.62 17.03 -4.13
C ARG A 45 12.91 17.80 -3.89
N ASN A 46 14.06 17.15 -3.78
CA ASN A 46 15.33 17.84 -3.66
C ASN A 46 15.71 18.47 -5.01
N PRO A 47 15.68 19.81 -5.16
CA PRO A 47 15.94 20.48 -6.43
C PRO A 47 17.38 20.26 -6.94
N LEU A 48 18.28 19.81 -6.07
CA LEU A 48 19.65 19.43 -6.44
C LEU A 48 19.76 18.04 -7.08
N ASN A 49 18.73 17.19 -6.94
CA ASN A 49 18.81 15.78 -7.32
C ASN A 49 18.14 15.41 -8.64
N MET A 50 17.23 16.22 -9.21
CA MET A 50 16.77 16.22 -10.63
C MET A 50 15.48 17.02 -10.83
N LYS A 51 15.25 17.55 -12.04
CA LYS A 51 13.90 17.96 -12.50
C LYS A 51 13.16 16.72 -13.01
N ILE A 52 12.14 16.31 -12.28
CA ILE A 52 11.22 15.24 -12.70
C ILE A 52 10.39 15.73 -13.89
N PRO A 53 10.39 15.01 -15.03
CA PRO A 53 9.56 15.33 -16.17
C PRO A 53 8.09 15.28 -15.77
N LYS A 54 7.28 16.16 -16.35
CA LYS A 54 5.83 16.21 -16.07
C LYS A 54 5.16 14.83 -16.18
N LYS A 55 5.55 14.03 -17.17
CA LYS A 55 5.00 12.70 -17.43
C LYS A 55 5.22 11.71 -16.27
N GLU A 56 6.37 11.77 -15.62
CA GLU A 56 6.72 10.91 -14.48
C GLU A 56 5.87 11.30 -13.26
N ARG A 57 5.77 12.60 -12.95
CA ARG A 57 4.87 13.08 -11.89
C ARG A 57 3.40 12.73 -12.13
N ASP A 58 2.95 12.81 -13.37
CA ASP A 58 1.56 12.50 -13.72
C ASP A 58 1.29 10.98 -13.56
N ALA A 59 2.29 10.13 -13.84
CA ALA A 59 2.22 8.69 -13.61
C ALA A 59 2.21 8.34 -12.11
N GLU A 60 3.10 8.95 -11.32
CA GLU A 60 3.13 8.80 -9.86
C GLU A 60 1.81 9.25 -9.20
N ALA A 61 1.30 10.42 -9.62
CA ALA A 61 0.04 10.95 -9.11
C ALA A 61 -1.14 10.05 -9.48
N ALA A 62 -1.14 9.43 -10.67
CA ALA A 62 -2.15 8.47 -11.06
C ALA A 62 -2.04 7.18 -10.24
N ALA A 63 -0.84 6.64 -10.02
CA ALA A 63 -0.64 5.45 -9.19
C ALA A 63 -1.14 5.67 -7.75
N LEU A 64 -0.83 6.82 -7.16
CA LEU A 64 -1.29 7.16 -5.80
C LEU A 64 -2.80 7.48 -5.76
N GLY A 65 -3.26 8.34 -6.66
CA GLY A 65 -4.62 8.90 -6.62
C GLY A 65 -5.70 7.97 -7.17
N LEU A 66 -5.40 7.17 -8.19
CA LEU A 66 -6.34 6.23 -8.83
C LEU A 66 -6.08 4.78 -8.40
N GLY A 67 -4.90 4.47 -7.89
CA GLY A 67 -4.56 3.17 -7.31
C GLY A 67 -4.67 3.17 -5.79
N GLY A 68 -3.70 3.79 -5.12
CA GLY A 68 -3.53 3.74 -3.67
C GLY A 68 -4.74 4.21 -2.85
N VAL A 69 -5.30 5.38 -3.17
CA VAL A 69 -6.45 5.95 -2.42
C VAL A 69 -7.71 5.09 -2.60
N PRO A 70 -8.13 4.71 -3.83
CA PRO A 70 -9.26 3.80 -4.01
C PRO A 70 -9.03 2.43 -3.37
N MET A 71 -7.80 1.89 -3.45
CA MET A 71 -7.44 0.62 -2.83
C MET A 71 -7.67 0.66 -1.32
N PHE A 72 -7.16 1.70 -0.65
CA PHE A 72 -7.34 1.89 0.79
C PHE A 72 -8.82 1.95 1.17
N GLY A 73 -9.62 2.73 0.43
CA GLY A 73 -11.06 2.84 0.67
C GLY A 73 -11.80 1.51 0.51
N LEU A 74 -11.47 0.73 -0.53
CA LEU A 74 -12.07 -0.58 -0.76
C LEU A 74 -11.66 -1.60 0.31
N MET A 75 -10.38 -1.63 0.71
CA MET A 75 -9.90 -2.50 1.78
C MET A 75 -10.55 -2.15 3.12
N TRP A 76 -10.65 -0.87 3.45
CA TRP A 76 -11.37 -0.41 4.63
C TRP A 76 -12.84 -0.84 4.59
N GLY A 77 -13.51 -0.62 3.45
CA GLY A 77 -14.90 -1.03 3.24
C GLY A 77 -15.10 -2.52 3.44
N ALA A 78 -14.24 -3.35 2.85
CA ALA A 78 -14.27 -4.79 3.01
C ALA A 78 -14.10 -5.22 4.49
N MET A 79 -13.17 -4.60 5.22
CA MET A 79 -12.93 -4.91 6.64
C MET A 79 -14.14 -4.60 7.53
N MET A 80 -14.92 -3.58 7.18
CA MET A 80 -16.10 -3.15 7.95
C MET A 80 -17.40 -3.82 7.49
N HIS A 81 -17.39 -4.58 6.38
CA HIS A 81 -18.59 -5.13 5.78
C HIS A 81 -18.88 -6.57 6.27
N PRO A 82 -20.13 -6.93 6.60
CA PRO A 82 -20.49 -8.29 7.02
C PRO A 82 -20.23 -9.38 5.97
N ARG A 83 -20.12 -8.99 4.70
CA ARG A 83 -19.84 -9.87 3.55
C ARG A 83 -18.64 -9.32 2.76
N PRO A 84 -17.39 -9.54 3.21
CA PRO A 84 -16.20 -8.95 2.58
C PRO A 84 -15.95 -9.50 1.17
N THR A 85 -16.45 -10.69 0.84
CA THR A 85 -16.30 -11.34 -0.47
C THR A 85 -16.89 -10.52 -1.63
N ALA A 86 -17.94 -9.76 -1.38
CA ALA A 86 -18.53 -8.86 -2.39
C ALA A 86 -17.56 -7.75 -2.85
N TRP A 87 -16.56 -7.43 -2.04
CA TRP A 87 -15.56 -6.40 -2.32
C TRP A 87 -14.34 -6.94 -3.07
N LEU A 88 -14.21 -8.26 -3.20
CA LEU A 88 -13.01 -8.86 -3.80
C LEU A 88 -12.82 -8.43 -5.26
N ILE A 89 -13.88 -8.47 -6.07
CA ILE A 89 -13.82 -8.07 -7.48
C ILE A 89 -13.37 -6.61 -7.63
N PRO A 90 -14.01 -5.60 -7.00
CA PRO A 90 -13.55 -4.22 -7.15
C PRO A 90 -12.13 -4.01 -6.62
N ILE A 91 -11.74 -4.69 -5.53
CA ILE A 91 -10.36 -4.66 -5.02
C ILE A 91 -9.37 -5.18 -6.07
N LEU A 92 -9.65 -6.33 -6.69
CA LEU A 92 -8.76 -6.91 -7.71
C LEU A 92 -8.63 -6.02 -8.94
N VAL A 93 -9.71 -5.34 -9.36
CA VAL A 93 -9.66 -4.38 -10.48
C VAL A 93 -8.71 -3.22 -10.17
N VAL A 94 -8.85 -2.60 -8.99
CA VAL A 94 -7.96 -1.50 -8.58
C VAL A 94 -6.54 -2.01 -8.36
N LEU A 95 -6.36 -3.23 -7.84
CA LEU A 95 -5.04 -3.84 -7.65
C LEU A 95 -4.32 -4.01 -8.98
N MET A 96 -4.99 -4.60 -9.98
CA MET A 96 -4.41 -4.78 -11.31
C MET A 96 -3.99 -3.45 -11.91
N TYR A 97 -4.86 -2.43 -11.84
CA TYR A 97 -4.52 -1.08 -12.29
C TYR A 97 -3.28 -0.54 -11.56
N THR A 98 -3.24 -0.65 -10.24
CA THR A 98 -2.15 -0.14 -9.39
C THR A 98 -0.83 -0.86 -9.73
N VAL A 99 -0.85 -2.18 -9.88
CA VAL A 99 0.33 -2.98 -10.25
C VAL A 99 0.85 -2.59 -11.64
N VAL A 100 -0.04 -2.35 -12.61
CA VAL A 100 0.34 -1.87 -13.94
C VAL A 100 0.98 -0.48 -13.86
N ALA A 101 0.39 0.44 -13.09
CA ALA A 101 0.93 1.78 -12.91
C ALA A 101 2.32 1.77 -12.25
N ILE A 102 2.49 0.99 -11.18
CA ILE A 102 3.79 0.80 -10.50
C ILE A 102 4.80 0.15 -11.44
N SER A 103 4.39 -0.87 -12.20
CA SER A 103 5.28 -1.54 -13.15
C SER A 103 5.71 -0.61 -14.28
N TYR A 104 4.79 0.22 -14.77
CA TYR A 104 5.11 1.27 -15.75
C TYR A 104 6.17 2.23 -15.19
N ASP A 105 5.98 2.68 -13.96
CA ASP A 105 6.89 3.59 -13.26
C ASP A 105 8.30 2.98 -13.11
N GLU A 106 8.37 1.74 -12.59
CA GLU A 106 9.62 0.99 -12.40
C GLU A 106 10.39 0.81 -13.73
N PHE A 107 9.71 0.35 -14.79
CA PHE A 107 10.38 -0.01 -16.04
C PHE A 107 10.68 1.17 -16.96
N VAL A 108 9.87 2.24 -16.91
CA VAL A 108 10.04 3.41 -17.78
C VAL A 108 10.94 4.45 -17.15
N PHE A 109 10.86 4.66 -15.83
CA PHE A 109 11.60 5.71 -15.13
C PHE A 109 12.68 5.13 -14.23
N HIS A 110 12.33 4.34 -13.21
CA HIS A 110 13.30 3.93 -12.18
C HIS A 110 14.48 3.13 -12.72
N ARG A 111 14.23 2.13 -13.56
CA ARG A 111 15.30 1.29 -14.13
C ARG A 111 16.26 2.05 -15.03
N LYS A 112 15.82 3.14 -15.67
CA LYS A 112 16.61 3.88 -16.67
C LYS A 112 17.35 5.07 -16.09
N ARG A 113 16.83 5.67 -15.01
CA ARG A 113 17.27 6.99 -14.53
C ARG A 113 17.70 7.01 -13.07
N CYS A 114 17.08 6.18 -12.24
CA CYS A 114 17.19 6.31 -10.80
C CYS A 114 18.46 5.64 -10.26
N GLY A 115 19.06 6.29 -9.26
CA GLY A 115 20.24 5.77 -8.58
C GLY A 115 19.89 4.57 -7.68
N PRO A 116 20.90 3.87 -7.14
CA PRO A 116 20.68 2.72 -6.26
C PRO A 116 19.89 3.08 -5.01
N LEU A 117 20.08 4.30 -4.46
CA LEU A 117 19.40 4.77 -3.26
C LEU A 117 17.87 4.94 -3.47
N GLU A 118 17.51 5.62 -4.55
CA GLU A 118 16.12 5.85 -4.96
C GLU A 118 15.42 4.52 -5.26
N ASN A 119 16.09 3.60 -5.97
CA ASN A 119 15.57 2.25 -6.20
C ASN A 119 15.33 1.50 -4.89
N THR A 120 16.17 1.69 -3.86
CA THR A 120 15.92 1.09 -2.54
C THR A 120 14.66 1.66 -1.91
N TYR A 121 14.45 2.99 -1.95
CA TYR A 121 13.24 3.61 -1.38
C TYR A 121 11.96 3.14 -2.08
N HIS A 122 11.98 3.10 -3.41
CA HIS A 122 10.87 2.58 -4.21
C HIS A 122 10.57 1.11 -3.88
N ARG A 123 11.61 0.27 -3.74
CA ARG A 123 11.44 -1.14 -3.35
C ARG A 123 10.89 -1.32 -1.93
N LEU A 124 11.28 -0.46 -0.99
CA LEU A 124 10.71 -0.45 0.36
C LEU A 124 9.22 -0.07 0.31
N LEU A 125 8.86 0.93 -0.51
CA LEU A 125 7.48 1.35 -0.74
C LEU A 125 6.63 0.21 -1.33
N VAL A 126 7.03 -0.34 -2.47
CA VAL A 126 6.26 -1.37 -3.18
C VAL A 126 6.25 -2.69 -2.40
N GLY A 127 7.42 -3.12 -1.91
CA GLY A 127 7.55 -4.36 -1.13
C GLY A 127 6.77 -4.31 0.18
N GLY A 128 6.87 -3.21 0.92
CA GLY A 128 6.10 -3.01 2.15
C GLY A 128 4.58 -3.02 1.91
N ASN A 129 4.10 -2.34 0.86
CA ASN A 129 2.69 -2.38 0.48
C ASN A 129 2.25 -3.79 0.07
N GLY A 130 3.07 -4.53 -0.68
CA GLY A 130 2.77 -5.90 -1.09
C GLY A 130 2.63 -6.85 0.11
N VAL A 131 3.55 -6.79 1.07
CA VAL A 131 3.48 -7.62 2.29
C VAL A 131 2.29 -7.22 3.16
N ALA A 132 2.03 -5.92 3.34
CA ALA A 132 0.88 -5.44 4.08
C ALA A 132 -0.44 -5.89 3.44
N TRP A 133 -0.55 -5.83 2.11
CA TRP A 133 -1.71 -6.30 1.37
C TRP A 133 -1.92 -7.81 1.53
N LEU A 134 -0.87 -8.63 1.45
CA LEU A 134 -0.97 -10.09 1.65
C LEU A 134 -1.44 -10.45 3.07
N ALA A 135 -0.89 -9.78 4.08
CA ALA A 135 -1.33 -9.96 5.47
C ALA A 135 -2.80 -9.54 5.66
N TRP A 136 -3.21 -8.44 5.04
CA TRP A 136 -4.59 -7.98 5.05
C TRP A 136 -5.54 -8.97 4.35
N VAL A 137 -5.17 -9.48 3.16
CA VAL A 137 -5.98 -10.48 2.43
C VAL A 137 -6.13 -11.76 3.25
N HIS A 138 -5.05 -12.26 3.83
CA HIS A 138 -5.10 -13.41 4.72
C HIS A 138 -6.01 -13.13 5.91
N PHE A 139 -6.00 -11.93 6.47
CA PHE A 139 -6.85 -11.59 7.60
C PHE A 139 -8.35 -11.60 7.26
N ILE A 140 -8.71 -11.12 6.06
CA ILE A 140 -10.12 -10.95 5.67
C ILE A 140 -10.73 -12.20 5.02
N TYR A 141 -9.92 -12.99 4.31
CA TYR A 141 -10.43 -14.04 3.42
C TYR A 141 -9.93 -15.47 3.74
N CYS A 142 -9.10 -15.65 4.77
CA CYS A 142 -8.61 -16.95 5.22
C CYS A 142 -8.92 -17.17 6.71
#